data_AF-A0A959CD80-F1
#
_entry.id   AF-A0A959CD80-F1
#
_cell.length_a   1.000
_cell.length_b   1.000
_cell.length_c   1.000
_cell.angle_alpha   90.00
_cell.angle_beta   90.00
_cell.angle_gamma   90.00
#
_symmetry.space_group_name_H-M   'P 1'
#
loop_
_entity.id
_entity.type
_entity.pdbx_description
1 polymer ?
#
loop_
_entity_poly.entity_id
_entity_poly.type
_entity_poly.pdbx_seq_one_letter_code
_entity_poly.pdbx_strand_id
1 'polypeptide(L)'
;MPWGISMDLTYGRYSDWIWRGSIRVRGNQYLDFGFRKDFLDKRLQVRLTGADILRTNSDYFYRGDYGGIGIDGVRTFDNRRFGAG
;
A
#
# COMPACT_ATOMS: atom_id res chain seq x y z
N MET A 1 -19.49 -9.72 -12.25
CA MET A 1 -18.33 -10.51 -12.72
C MET A 1 -18.75 -11.96 -12.92
N PRO A 2 -18.03 -12.75 -13.73
CA PRO A 2 -18.32 -14.16 -13.92
C PRO A 2 -18.35 -14.92 -12.59
N TRP A 3 -19.20 -15.96 -12.51
CA TRP A 3 -19.23 -16.94 -11.40
C TRP A 3 -19.59 -16.39 -10.01
N GLY A 4 -20.21 -15.20 -9.93
CA GLY A 4 -20.65 -14.62 -8.66
C GLY A 4 -19.50 -14.14 -7.76
N ILE A 5 -18.29 -14.03 -8.30
CA ILE A 5 -17.14 -13.45 -7.61
C ILE A 5 -17.29 -11.92 -7.66
N SER A 6 -17.02 -11.21 -6.57
CA SER A 6 -16.83 -9.75 -6.60
C SER A 6 -15.37 -9.41 -6.38
N MET A 7 -14.92 -8.31 -6.95
CA MET A 7 -13.56 -7.81 -6.80
C MET A 7 -13.60 -6.34 -6.39
N ASP A 8 -12.72 -6.00 -5.45
CA ASP A 8 -12.41 -4.65 -5.03
C ASP A 8 -10.95 -4.36 -5.45
N LEU A 9 -10.70 -3.24 -6.11
CA LEU A 9 -9.36 -2.79 -6.50
C LEU A 9 -9.19 -1.34 -6.05
N THR A 10 -8.16 -1.07 -5.26
CA THR A 10 -7.88 0.25 -4.72
C THR A 10 -6.47 0.67 -5.10
N TYR A 11 -6.35 1.80 -5.78
CA TYR A 11 -5.07 2.44 -6.06
C TYR A 11 -4.97 3.74 -5.26
N GLY A 12 -3.84 3.95 -4.60
CA GLY A 12 -3.56 5.18 -3.88
C GLY A 12 -2.17 5.73 -4.19
N ARG A 13 -2.06 7.06 -4.17
CA ARG A 13 -0.82 7.79 -4.39
C ARG A 13 -0.68 8.89 -3.33
N TYR A 14 0.49 8.97 -2.72
CA TYR A 14 0.89 10.09 -1.87
C TYR A 14 1.61 11.18 -2.69
N SER A 15 1.58 12.43 -2.20
CA SER A 15 2.26 13.57 -2.83
C SER A 15 3.74 13.30 -3.10
N ASP A 16 4.25 13.74 -4.25
CA ASP A 16 5.62 13.44 -4.70
C ASP A 16 6.69 13.76 -3.65
N TRP A 17 6.54 14.85 -2.91
CA TRP A 17 7.36 15.17 -1.75
C TRP A 17 6.53 15.77 -0.63
N ILE A 18 6.72 15.28 0.59
CA ILE A 18 6.10 15.79 1.81
C ILE A 18 7.21 16.34 2.68
N TRP A 19 7.12 17.62 3.05
CA TRP A 19 8.07 18.23 3.99
C TRP A 19 7.68 17.91 5.44
N ARG A 20 8.64 17.43 6.23
CA ARG A 20 8.50 17.11 7.66
C ARG A 20 9.62 17.75 8.47
N GLY A 21 9.52 19.05 8.72
CA GLY A 21 10.41 19.82 9.62
C GLY A 21 11.79 20.13 9.05
N SER A 22 12.58 19.10 8.75
CA SER A 22 13.93 19.22 8.17
C SER A 22 14.20 18.22 7.04
N ILE A 23 13.23 17.32 6.78
CA ILE A 23 13.38 16.21 5.84
C ILE A 23 12.20 16.23 4.85
N ARG A 24 12.50 16.12 3.57
CA ARG A 24 11.55 15.82 2.50
C ARG A 24 11.46 14.32 2.32
N VAL A 25 10.26 13.77 2.42
CA VAL A 25 9.98 12.35 2.20
C VAL A 25 9.24 12.21 0.88
N ARG A 26 9.71 11.32 0.01
CA ARG A 26 9.04 11.01 -1.25
C ARG A 26 7.72 10.29 -0.97
N GLY A 27 6.64 10.71 -1.60
CA GLY A 27 5.37 9.99 -1.53
C GLY A 27 5.43 8.68 -2.30
N ASN A 28 4.79 7.68 -1.72
CA ASN A 28 4.70 6.35 -2.29
C ASN A 28 3.38 6.12 -3.01
N GLN A 29 3.29 5.01 -3.73
CA GLN A 29 2.06 4.53 -4.33
C GLN A 29 1.75 3.16 -3.78
N TYR A 30 0.48 2.78 -3.79
CA TYR A 30 0.05 1.44 -3.39
C TYR A 30 -1.10 0.95 -4.26
N LEU A 31 -1.17 -0.37 -4.37
CA LEU A 31 -2.22 -1.08 -5.07
C LEU A 31 -2.69 -2.23 -4.18
N ASP A 32 -3.97 -2.21 -3.85
CA ASP A 32 -4.61 -3.21 -3.01
C ASP A 32 -5.74 -3.89 -3.79
N PHE A 33 -5.97 -5.17 -3.51
CA PHE A 33 -7.08 -5.93 -4.09
C PHE A 33 -7.84 -6.72 -3.03
N GLY A 34 -9.08 -7.04 -3.36
CA GLY A 34 -9.89 -8.03 -2.67
C GLY A 34 -10.73 -8.84 -3.66
N PHE A 35 -10.80 -10.14 -3.49
CA PHE A 35 -11.79 -11.01 -4.13
C PHE A 35 -12.72 -11.56 -3.06
N ARG A 36 -14.01 -11.66 -3.36
CA ARG A 36 -15.00 -12.28 -2.47
C ARG A 36 -15.99 -13.15 -3.24
N LYS A 37 -16.43 -14.24 -2.64
CA LYS A 37 -17.48 -15.10 -3.19
C LYS A 37 -18.37 -15.62 -2.07
N ASP A 38 -19.67 -15.50 -2.28
CA ASP A 38 -20.69 -15.99 -1.36
C ASP A 38 -21.16 -17.40 -1.75
N PHE A 39 -21.46 -18.21 -0.74
CA PHE A 39 -21.98 -19.57 -0.83
C PHE A 39 -23.16 -19.73 0.15
N LEU A 40 -23.95 -20.80 -0.03
CA LEU A 40 -25.05 -21.18 0.88
C LEU A 40 -26.02 -20.01 1.16
N ASP A 41 -26.49 -19.33 0.12
CA ASP A 41 -27.34 -18.14 0.23
C ASP A 41 -26.76 -17.05 1.16
N LYS A 42 -25.46 -16.76 0.98
CA LYS A 42 -24.67 -15.77 1.74
C LYS A 42 -24.39 -16.15 3.19
N ARG A 43 -24.57 -17.41 3.57
CA ARG A 43 -24.19 -17.91 4.91
C ARG A 43 -22.69 -18.19 5.06
N LEU A 44 -21.98 -18.34 3.95
CA LEU A 44 -20.53 -18.51 3.91
C LEU A 44 -19.95 -17.58 2.85
N GLN A 45 -18.94 -16.80 3.20
CA GLN A 45 -18.18 -15.98 2.26
C GLN A 45 -16.73 -16.41 2.32
N VAL A 46 -16.11 -16.58 1.15
CA VAL A 46 -14.66 -16.72 1.02
C VAL A 46 -14.12 -15.42 0.45
N ARG A 47 -13.10 -14.86 1.10
CA ARG A 47 -12.44 -13.62 0.76
C ARG A 47 -10.93 -13.83 0.66
N LEU A 48 -10.34 -13.25 -0.38
CA LEU A 48 -8.89 -13.11 -0.53
C LEU A 48 -8.56 -11.63 -0.60
N THR A 49 -7.54 -11.18 0.10
CA THR A 49 -7.10 -9.78 0.10
C THR A 49 -5.59 -9.67 -0.08
N GLY A 50 -5.16 -8.59 -0.71
CA GLY A 50 -3.76 -8.20 -0.81
C GLY A 50 -3.63 -6.68 -0.68
N ALA A 51 -2.65 -6.23 0.09
CA ALA A 51 -2.28 -4.83 0.26
C ALA A 51 -0.84 -4.60 -0.22
N ASP A 52 -0.59 -3.44 -0.83
CA ASP A 52 0.70 -3.04 -1.42
C ASP A 52 1.29 -4.11 -2.36
N ILE A 53 0.49 -4.68 -3.26
CA ILE A 53 0.88 -5.89 -4.01
C ILE A 53 2.10 -5.71 -4.92
N LEU A 54 2.39 -4.47 -5.31
CA LEU A 54 3.54 -4.10 -6.13
C LEU A 54 4.77 -3.74 -5.28
N ARG A 55 4.67 -3.80 -3.94
CA ARG A 55 5.71 -3.39 -2.98
C ARG A 55 6.17 -1.93 -3.20
N THR A 56 5.29 -1.08 -3.69
CA THR A 56 5.60 0.32 -4.03
C THR A 56 5.47 1.26 -2.85
N ASN A 57 4.86 0.79 -1.75
CA ASN A 57 4.72 1.54 -0.50
C ASN A 57 5.71 1.13 0.59
N SER A 58 6.68 0.27 0.26
CA SER A 58 7.59 -0.30 1.26
C SER A 58 8.87 0.53 1.46
N ASP A 59 9.26 1.34 0.47
CA ASP A 59 10.51 2.13 0.53
C ASP A 59 10.21 3.62 0.66
N TYR A 60 10.68 4.26 1.73
CA TYR A 60 10.51 5.69 1.98
C TYR A 60 11.83 6.40 1.74
N PHE A 61 11.93 7.09 0.61
CA PHE A 61 13.08 7.91 0.27
C PHE A 61 12.98 9.24 1.00
N TYR A 62 14.06 9.65 1.65
CA TYR A 62 14.09 10.91 2.37
C TYR A 62 15.39 11.68 2.15
N ARG A 63 15.25 13.01 2.10
CA ARG A 63 16.33 13.98 1.87
C ARG A 63 16.14 15.18 2.79
N GLY A 64 17.16 15.54 3.55
CA GLY A 64 17.12 16.67 4.46
C GLY A 64 18.46 17.38 4.54
N ASP A 65 18.42 18.61 5.03
CA ASP A 65 19.58 19.38 5.44
C ASP A 65 19.36 19.78 6.90
N TYR A 66 20.20 19.28 7.79
CA TYR A 66 20.16 19.60 9.21
C TYR A 66 21.47 20.29 9.61
N GLY A 67 21.44 21.62 9.67
CA GLY A 67 22.59 22.42 10.09
C GLY A 67 23.79 22.35 9.13
N GLY A 68 23.57 22.16 7.83
CA GLY A 68 24.61 22.04 6.81
C GLY A 68 25.07 20.59 6.58
N ILE A 69 24.51 19.62 7.30
CA ILE A 69 24.75 18.20 7.08
C ILE A 69 23.64 17.65 6.19
N GLY A 70 24.01 17.22 4.98
CA GLY A 70 23.11 16.53 4.07
C GLY A 70 22.78 15.13 4.58
N ILE A 71 21.47 14.85 4.71
CA ILE A 71 20.96 13.56 5.15
C ILE A 71 20.10 12.99 4.02
N ASP A 72 20.64 12.02 3.29
CA ASP A 72 19.95 11.28 2.25
C ASP A 72 19.87 9.80 2.66
N GLY A 73 18.70 9.19 2.49
CA GLY A 73 18.53 7.80 2.85
C GLY A 73 17.23 7.18 2.37
N VAL A 74 17.15 5.86 2.57
CA VAL A 74 15.96 5.05 2.31
C VAL A 74 15.62 4.30 3.57
N ARG A 75 14.36 4.39 3.99
CA ARG A 75 13.83 3.57 5.08
C ARG A 75 12.85 2.56 4.51
N THR A 76 13.15 1.28 4.69
CA THR A 76 12.34 0.19 4.17
C THR A 76 11.54 -0.47 5.28
N PHE A 77 10.24 -0.65 5.05
CA PHE A 77 9.35 -1.48 5.83
C PHE A 77 8.52 -2.33 4.88
N ASP A 78 8.40 -3.63 5.13
CA ASP A 78 7.47 -4.43 4.31
C ASP A 78 6.04 -4.01 4.63
N ASN A 79 5.38 -3.38 3.66
CA ASN A 79 4.00 -2.93 3.75
C ASN A 79 3.01 -3.88 3.07
N ARG A 80 3.48 -5.02 2.57
CA ARG A 80 2.61 -6.06 2.00
C ARG A 80 1.83 -6.78 3.09
N ARG A 81 0.55 -6.98 2.87
CA ARG A 81 -0.29 -7.85 3.71
C ARG A 81 -1.16 -8.70 2.80
N PHE A 82 -1.26 -9.99 3.08
CA PHE A 82 -2.13 -10.91 2.35
C PHE A 82 -3.04 -11.62 3.35
N GLY A 83 -4.31 -11.77 2.99
CA GLY A 83 -5.31 -12.38 3.85
C GLY A 83 -6.21 -13.33 3.07
N ALA A 84 -6.69 -14.36 3.78
CA ALA A 84 -7.71 -15.28 3.31
C ALA A 84 -8.65 -15.58 4.49
N GLY A 85 -9.96 -15.64 4.24
CA GLY A 85 -10.97 -15.92 5.26
C GLY A 85 -12.36 -16.12 4.72
#